data_AF-A0A6B4X007-F1
#
_entry.id   AF-A0A6B4X007-F1
#
_cell.length_a   1.000
_cell.length_b   1.000
_cell.length_c   1.000
_cell.angle_alpha   90.00
_cell.angle_beta   90.00
_cell.angle_gamma   90.00
#
_symmetry.space_group_name_H-M   'P 1'
#
loop_
_entity.id
_entity.type
_entity.pdbx_description
1 polymer ?
#
loop_
_entity_poly.entity_id
_entity_poly.type
_entity_poly.pdbx_seq_one_letter_code
_entity_poly.pdbx_strand_id
1 'polypeptide(L)' 'MQLKKDGAERILISNCNDCSNTVMQIAPKAKIPVYHHTDHIFRTIDYTLTRRLKEGEK' A
#
# COMPACT_ATOMS: atom_id res chain seq x y z
N MET A 1 5.38 13.71 10.41
CA MET A 1 4.93 12.31 10.47
C MET A 1 5.76 11.59 11.52
N GLN A 2 5.14 11.09 12.59
CA GLN A 2 5.83 10.48 13.73
C GLN A 2 6.54 9.18 13.35
N LEU A 3 5.88 8.29 12.60
CA LEU A 3 6.44 7.02 12.11
C LEU A 3 7.81 7.19 11.41
N LYS A 4 7.94 8.21 10.56
CA LYS A 4 9.22 8.52 9.90
C LYS A 4 10.30 8.98 10.89
N LYS A 5 9.93 9.74 11.93
CA LYS A 5 10.85 10.16 13.00
C LYS A 5 11.28 8.96 13.86
N ASP A 6 10.39 7.99 14.02
CA ASP A 6 10.66 6.74 14.75
C ASP A 6 11.50 5.74 13.92
N GLY A 7 11.94 6.13 12.71
CA GLY A 7 12.81 5.31 11.85
C GLY A 7 12.07 4.38 10.90
N ALA A 8 10.76 4.50 10.74
CA ALA A 8 10.04 3.70 9.75
C ALA A 8 10.55 3.98 8.34
N GLU A 9 10.82 2.92 7.58
CA GLU A 9 11.22 3.01 6.18
C GLU A 9 10.02 2.94 5.21
N ARG A 10 8.94 2.27 5.60
CA ARG A 10 7.76 2.02 4.78
C ARG A 10 6.52 1.96 5.68
N ILE A 11 5.36 2.33 5.13
CA ILE A 11 4.06 2.17 5.77
C ILE A 11 3.29 1.09 5.03
N LEU A 12 2.76 0.12 5.77
CA LEU A 12 1.86 -0.89 5.25
C LEU A 12 0.42 -0.53 5.65
N ILE A 13 -0.49 -0.59 4.69
CA ILE A 13 -1.92 -0.39 4.92
C ILE A 13 -2.69 -1.66 4.57
N SER A 14 -3.65 -2.05 5.40
CA SER A 14 -4.48 -3.24 5.21
C SER A 14 -5.95 -2.86 5.30
N ASN A 15 -6.39 -1.99 4.38
CA ASN A 15 -7.76 -1.51 4.29
C ASN A 15 -8.43 -2.10 3.04
N CYS A 16 -9.73 -1.82 2.85
CA CYS A 16 -10.38 -2.21 1.59
C CYS A 16 -9.82 -1.40 0.41
N ASN A 17 -10.09 -1.87 -0.81
CA ASN A 17 -9.63 -1.22 -2.05
C ASN A 17 -10.00 0.28 -2.11
N ASP A 18 -11.22 0.64 -1.73
CA ASP A 18 -11.67 2.04 -1.78
C ASP A 18 -10.95 2.91 -0.76
N CYS A 19 -10.75 2.41 0.46
CA CYS A 19 -9.95 3.09 1.47
C CYS A 19 -8.47 3.20 1.06
N SER A 20 -7.92 2.18 0.38
CA SER A 20 -6.58 2.21 -0.19
C SER A 20 -6.43 3.37 -1.16
N ASN A 21 -7.39 3.56 -2.06
CA ASN A 21 -7.36 4.66 -3.04
C ASN A 21 -7.31 6.04 -2.36
N THR A 22 -8.11 6.26 -1.30
CA THR A 22 -8.06 7.50 -0.52
C THR A 22 -6.70 7.70 0.13
N VAL A 23 -6.11 6.65 0.72
CA VAL A 23 -4.77 6.75 1.34
C VAL A 23 -3.69 6.99 0.29
N MET A 24 -3.77 6.36 -0.89
CA MET A 24 -2.78 6.51 -1.95
C MET A 24 -2.76 7.93 -2.55
N GLN A 25 -3.88 8.67 -2.51
CA GLN A 25 -3.92 10.08 -2.90
C GLN A 25 -3.11 11.00 -1.96
N ILE A 26 -3.03 10.66 -0.67
CA ILE A 26 -2.28 11.44 0.32
C ILE A 26 -0.85 10.92 0.53
N ALA A 27 -0.57 9.68 0.14
CA ALA A 27 0.74 9.03 0.29
C ALA A 27 1.94 9.84 -0.25
N PRO A 28 1.86 10.57 -1.38
CA PRO A 28 2.99 11.40 -1.85
C PRO A 28 3.44 12.48 -0.84
N LYS A 29 2.52 12.95 0.00
CA LYS A 29 2.82 13.95 1.06
C LYS A 29 3.56 13.33 2.24
N ALA A 30 3.55 12.00 2.37
CA ALA A 30 4.12 11.29 3.50
C ALA A 30 5.66 11.30 3.55
N LYS A 31 6.33 11.54 2.40
CA LYS A 31 7.79 11.46 2.24
C LYS A 31 8.39 10.13 2.75
N ILE A 32 7.59 9.08 2.77
CA ILE A 32 7.91 7.70 3.09
C ILE A 32 7.01 6.82 2.20
N PRO A 33 7.53 5.74 1.61
CA PRO A 33 6.71 4.86 0.79
C PRO A 33 5.55 4.23 1.56
N VAL A 34 4.37 4.20 0.93
CA VAL A 34 3.15 3.56 1.46
C VAL A 34 2.75 2.44 0.50
N TYR A 35 2.47 1.25 1.03
CA TYR A 35 2.10 0.07 0.26
C TYR A 35 0.88 -0.60 0.88
N HIS A 36 0.05 -1.21 0.03
CA HIS A 36 -0.94 -2.15 0.54
C HIS A 36 -0.25 -3.40 1.09
N HIS A 37 -0.84 -4.03 2.11
CA HIS A 37 -0.27 -5.19 2.78
C HIS A 37 -0.03 -6.36 1.80
N THR A 38 -0.96 -6.59 0.86
CA THR A 38 -0.80 -7.62 -0.18
C THR A 38 0.35 -7.31 -1.14
N ASP A 39 0.54 -6.05 -1.52
CA ASP A 39 1.64 -5.64 -2.40
C ASP A 39 3.00 -5.92 -1.77
N HIS A 40 3.09 -5.74 -0.45
CA HIS A 40 4.30 -6.05 0.30
C HIS A 40 4.62 -7.54 0.25
N ILE A 41 3.63 -8.40 0.45
CA ILE A 41 3.81 -9.86 0.37
C ILE A 41 4.22 -10.24 -1.04
N PHE A 42 3.49 -9.80 -2.07
CA PHE A 42 3.79 -10.14 -3.47
C PHE A 42 5.20 -9.73 -3.88
N ARG A 43 5.67 -8.55 -3.48
CA ARG A 43 7.06 -8.15 -3.74
C ARG A 43 8.08 -9.01 -3.01
N THR A 44 7.76 -9.44 -1.79
CA THR A 44 8.66 -10.28 -0.99
C THR A 44 8.88 -11.65 -1.62
N ILE A 45 7.85 -12.19 -2.27
CA ILE A 45 7.89 -13.52 -2.91
C ILE A 45 8.09 -13.46 -4.44
N ASP A 46 8.44 -12.30 -4.98
CA ASP A 46 8.56 -12.05 -6.42
C ASP A 46 7.33 -12.46 -7.25
N TYR A 47 6.14 -12.19 -6.71
CA TYR A 47 4.86 -12.44 -7.37
C TYR A 47 4.32 -11.21 -8.09
N THR A 48 3.56 -11.43 -9.16
CA THR A 48 2.99 -10.35 -9.97
C THR A 48 1.98 -9.53 -9.15
N LEU A 49 2.16 -8.21 -9.11
CA LEU A 49 1.26 -7.30 -8.42
C LEU A 49 -0.11 -7.23 -9.09
N THR A 50 -1.16 -7.63 -8.36
CA THR A 50 -2.55 -7.48 -8.77
C THR A 50 -3.01 -6.04 -8.55
N ARG A 51 -2.94 -5.21 -9.59
CA ARG A 51 -3.32 -3.77 -9.51
C ARG A 51 -4.80 -3.49 -9.72
N ARG A 52 -5.56 -4.46 -10.24
CA ARG A 52 -6.99 -4.35 -10.50
C ARG A 52 -7.65 -5.68 -10.20
N LEU A 53 -8.82 -5.62 -9.57
CA LEU A 53 -9.74 -6.76 -9.54
C LEU A 53 -10.12 -7.08 -11.00
N LYS A 54 -10.16 -8.36 -11.36
CA LYS A 54 -10.67 -8.73 -12.68
C LYS A 54 -12.16 -8.41 -12.72
N GLU A 55 -12.61 -7.87 -13.84
CA GLU A 55 -14.02 -7.56 -14.04
C GLU A 55 -14.85 -8.85 -13.86
N GLY A 56 -15.72 -8.88 -12.85
CA GLY A 56 -16.54 -10.04 -12.49
C GLY A 56 -16.17 -10.76 -11.19
N GLU A 57 -15.01 -10.45 -10.58
CA GLU A 57 -14.67 -10.91 -9.23
C GLU A 57 -15.10 -9.84 -8.21
N LYS A 58 -16.30 -9.99 -7.63
CA LYS A 58 -16.76 -9.25 -6.45
C LYS A 58 -16.73 -10.16 -5.23
#